data_AF-A0A7J2NHS9-F1
#
_entry.id   AF-A0A7J2NHS9-F1
#
_cell.length_a   1.000
_cell.length_b   1.000
_cell.length_c   1.000
_cell.angle_alpha   90.00
_cell.angle_beta   90.00
_cell.angle_gamma   90.00
#
_symmetry.space_group_name_H-M   'P 1'
#
loop_
_entity.id
_entity.type
_entity.pdbx_description
1 polymer ?
#
loop_
_entity_poly.entity_id
_entity_poly.type
_entity_poly.pdbx_seq_one_letter_code
_entity_poly.pdbx_strand_id
1 'polypeptide(L)'
;MEMIVLSFSLGALAAIPASVFESFGALGVYAAGVREISMLTVILAVIVAPVAEEALKPLGMYIIHREERRPLRLKDWAILGLIAGLGFKLLEDALYVFLYFNMTYGADGMLAGALIRVHFPVHLLASLVAGFGIGLWHQTHRIRYFALMLSIAIAIHAAFNLSVSII
;
A
#
# COMPACT_ATOMS: atom_id res chain seq x y z
N MET A 1 12.51 1.01 -19.33
CA MET A 1 11.07 0.68 -19.45
C MET A 1 10.73 -0.56 -18.64
N GLU A 2 11.51 -1.64 -18.76
CA GLU A 2 11.30 -2.90 -18.00
C GLU A 2 11.19 -2.72 -16.48
N MET A 3 12.12 -2.00 -15.84
CA MET A 3 12.07 -1.77 -14.38
C MET A 3 10.82 -1.03 -13.91
N ILE A 4 10.34 -0.06 -14.70
CA ILE A 4 9.13 0.71 -14.39
C ILE A 4 7.91 -0.21 -14.45
N VAL A 5 7.81 -1.03 -15.49
CA VAL A 5 6.74 -2.02 -15.64
C VAL A 5 6.79 -3.04 -14.51
N LEU A 6 7.98 -3.54 -14.14
CA LEU A 6 8.13 -4.50 -13.06
C LEU A 6 7.72 -3.92 -11.69
N SER A 7 8.20 -2.71 -11.35
CA SER A 7 7.80 -2.02 -10.12
C SER A 7 6.31 -1.73 -10.09
N PHE A 8 5.73 -1.26 -11.19
CA PHE A 8 4.30 -1.01 -11.30
C PHE A 8 3.49 -2.30 -11.11
N SER A 9 3.81 -3.35 -11.86
CA SER A 9 3.06 -4.61 -11.87
C SER A 9 3.14 -5.33 -10.53
N LEU A 10 4.31 -5.38 -9.90
CA LEU A 10 4.45 -6.01 -8.58
C LEU A 10 3.86 -5.16 -7.46
N GLY A 11 3.90 -3.82 -7.58
CA GLY A 11 3.15 -2.93 -6.72
C GLY A 11 1.64 -3.15 -6.83
N ALA A 12 1.11 -3.27 -8.05
CA ALA A 12 -0.29 -3.60 -8.29
C ALA A 12 -0.65 -4.97 -7.71
N LEU A 13 0.14 -6.02 -8.01
CA LEU A 13 -0.10 -7.36 -7.48
C LEU A 13 -0.07 -7.42 -5.95
N ALA A 14 0.67 -6.53 -5.27
CA ALA A 14 0.66 -6.43 -3.81
C ALA A 14 -0.70 -5.99 -3.24
N ALA A 15 -1.57 -5.34 -4.03
CA ALA A 15 -2.92 -4.97 -3.60
C ALA A 15 -3.85 -6.19 -3.46
N ILE A 16 -3.60 -7.29 -4.18
CA ILE A 16 -4.40 -8.51 -4.07
C ILE A 16 -4.30 -9.13 -2.67
N PRO A 17 -3.11 -9.56 -2.18
CA PRO A 17 -3.01 -10.12 -0.84
C PRO A 17 -3.43 -9.11 0.23
N ALA A 18 -3.13 -7.81 0.06
CA ALA A 18 -3.61 -6.77 0.98
C ALA A 18 -5.14 -6.76 1.08
N SER A 19 -5.85 -6.72 -0.05
CA SER A 19 -7.32 -6.76 -0.09
C SER A 19 -7.91 -8.05 0.49
N VAL A 20 -7.23 -9.19 0.31
CA VAL A 20 -7.63 -10.47 0.91
C VAL A 20 -7.46 -10.42 2.44
N PHE A 21 -6.34 -9.89 2.94
CA PHE A 21 -6.10 -9.70 4.37
C PHE A 21 -7.15 -8.78 5.00
N GLU A 22 -7.48 -7.67 4.35
CA GLU A 22 -8.54 -6.75 4.80
C GLU A 22 -9.91 -7.44 4.81
N SER A 23 -10.23 -8.23 3.79
CA SER A 23 -11.48 -8.97 3.68
C SER A 23 -11.64 -10.01 4.79
N PHE A 24 -10.58 -10.74 5.14
CA PHE A 24 -10.59 -11.65 6.28
C PHE A 24 -10.72 -10.91 7.63
N GLY A 25 -10.09 -9.75 7.75
CA GLY A 25 -10.28 -8.86 8.91
C GLY A 25 -11.74 -8.44 9.07
N ALA A 26 -12.36 -7.98 7.99
CA ALA A 26 -13.78 -7.60 7.96
C ALA A 26 -14.71 -8.78 8.26
N LEU A 27 -14.43 -9.97 7.69
CA LEU A 27 -15.20 -11.19 7.96
C LEU A 27 -15.08 -11.62 9.43
N GLY A 28 -13.89 -11.51 10.02
CA GLY A 28 -13.67 -11.82 11.44
C GLY A 28 -14.42 -10.87 12.37
N VAL A 29 -14.45 -9.57 12.06
CA VAL A 29 -15.25 -8.57 12.77
C VAL A 29 -16.75 -8.88 12.66
N TYR A 30 -17.23 -9.19 11.45
CA TYR A 30 -18.62 -9.56 11.21
C TYR A 30 -19.01 -10.85 11.97
N ALA A 31 -18.17 -11.89 11.91
CA ALA A 31 -18.38 -13.16 12.61
C ALA A 31 -18.37 -13.00 14.14
N ALA A 32 -17.64 -12.00 14.66
CA ALA A 32 -17.65 -11.64 16.07
C ALA A 32 -18.92 -10.85 16.50
N GLY A 33 -19.88 -10.63 15.58
CA GLY A 33 -21.13 -9.92 15.86
C GLY A 33 -20.98 -8.42 16.07
N VAL A 34 -19.81 -7.86 15.72
CA VAL A 34 -19.52 -6.43 15.84
C VAL A 34 -20.22 -5.69 14.70
N ARG A 35 -21.16 -4.81 15.04
CA ARG A 35 -21.95 -4.02 14.07
C ARG A 35 -21.56 -2.54 13.99
N GLU A 36 -20.70 -2.09 14.89
CA GLU A 36 -20.17 -0.71 14.93
C GLU A 36 -18.64 -0.73 14.76
N ILE A 37 -18.02 0.42 14.49
CA ILE A 37 -16.56 0.54 14.44
C ILE A 37 -15.99 0.12 15.80
N SER A 38 -15.44 -1.08 15.87
CA SER A 38 -14.79 -1.58 17.08
C SER A 38 -13.32 -1.19 17.11
N MET A 39 -12.75 -1.20 18.31
CA MET A 39 -11.30 -1.07 18.49
C MET A 39 -10.52 -2.10 17.68
N LEU A 40 -11.07 -3.30 17.48
CA LEU A 40 -10.47 -4.33 16.63
C LEU A 40 -10.41 -3.88 15.16
N THR A 41 -11.48 -3.31 14.63
CA THR A 41 -11.54 -2.78 13.25
C THR A 41 -10.51 -1.66 13.06
N VAL A 42 -10.37 -0.76 14.04
CA VAL A 42 -9.38 0.32 14.00
C VAL A 42 -7.95 -0.25 14.04
N ILE A 43 -7.66 -1.23 14.89
CA ILE A 43 -6.33 -1.87 14.96
C ILE A 43 -5.97 -2.53 13.62
N LEU A 44 -6.93 -3.24 13.00
CA LEU A 44 -6.72 -3.88 11.71
C LEU A 44 -6.40 -2.85 10.61
N ALA A 45 -7.17 -1.76 10.54
CA ALA A 45 -6.99 -0.71 9.54
C ALA A 45 -5.75 0.17 9.77
N VAL A 46 -5.39 0.45 11.02
CA VAL A 46 -4.30 1.41 11.35
C VAL A 46 -2.95 0.72 11.50
N ILE A 47 -2.91 -0.55 11.91
CA ILE A 47 -1.65 -1.24 12.20
C ILE A 47 -1.43 -2.37 11.21
N VAL A 48 -2.36 -3.32 11.12
CA VAL A 48 -2.13 -4.56 10.38
C VAL A 48 -2.07 -4.31 8.87
N ALA A 49 -3.04 -3.58 8.32
CA ALA A 49 -3.08 -3.27 6.90
C ALA A 49 -1.85 -2.46 6.43
N PRO A 50 -1.46 -1.32 7.07
CA PRO A 50 -0.27 -0.58 6.68
C PRO A 50 1.02 -1.41 6.73
N VAL A 51 1.19 -2.28 7.73
CA VAL A 51 2.37 -3.16 7.82
C VAL A 51 2.41 -4.14 6.64
N ALA A 52 1.29 -4.82 6.37
CA ALA A 52 1.22 -5.82 5.30
C ALA A 52 1.44 -5.17 3.93
N GLU A 53 0.76 -4.06 3.68
CA GLU A 53 0.81 -3.35 2.42
C GLU A 53 2.18 -2.76 2.10
N GLU A 54 2.75 -1.97 3.01
CA GLU A 54 4.02 -1.30 2.76
C GLU A 54 5.19 -2.29 2.72
N ALA A 55 5.06 -3.47 3.34
CA ALA A 55 6.05 -4.53 3.22
C ALA A 55 6.02 -5.23 1.85
N LEU A 56 4.85 -5.32 1.20
CA LEU A 56 4.68 -6.03 -0.07
C LEU A 56 4.94 -5.16 -1.30
N LYS A 57 4.60 -3.86 -1.26
CA LYS A 57 4.81 -2.92 -2.39
C LYS A 57 6.27 -2.91 -2.92
N PRO A 58 7.31 -2.98 -2.08
CA PRO A 58 8.70 -2.91 -2.55
C PRO A 58 9.26 -4.18 -3.21
N LEU A 59 8.48 -5.28 -3.32
CA LEU A 59 8.97 -6.56 -3.84
C LEU A 59 9.61 -6.45 -5.23
N GLY A 60 9.02 -5.66 -6.14
CA GLY A 60 9.61 -5.46 -7.47
C GLY A 60 10.96 -4.74 -7.43
N MET A 61 11.11 -3.78 -6.53
CA MET A 61 12.41 -3.12 -6.32
C MET A 61 13.43 -4.05 -5.66
N TYR A 62 13.00 -4.93 -4.77
CA TYR A 62 13.87 -5.95 -4.18
C TYR A 62 14.43 -6.90 -5.25
N ILE A 63 13.60 -7.34 -6.20
CA ILE A 63 14.04 -8.17 -7.32
C ILE A 63 15.05 -7.41 -8.19
N ILE A 64 14.76 -6.15 -8.56
CA ILE A 64 15.70 -5.30 -9.32
C ILE A 64 17.03 -5.14 -8.57
N HIS A 65 16.98 -4.93 -7.26
CA HIS A 65 18.15 -4.78 -6.40
C HIS A 65 19.03 -6.05 -6.38
N ARG A 66 18.41 -7.23 -6.35
CA ARG A 66 19.10 -8.52 -6.21
C ARG A 66 19.63 -9.06 -7.53
N GLU A 67 18.77 -9.06 -8.56
CA GLU A 67 18.99 -9.79 -9.81
C GLU A 67 19.61 -8.92 -10.91
N GLU A 68 19.14 -7.68 -11.08
CA GLU A 68 19.60 -6.83 -12.17
C GLU A 68 20.85 -6.00 -11.83
N ARG A 69 21.09 -5.71 -10.54
CA ARG A 69 22.25 -4.96 -10.02
C ARG A 69 22.64 -3.72 -10.84
N ARG A 70 21.66 -3.07 -11.49
CA ARG A 70 21.93 -1.88 -12.30
C ARG A 70 22.36 -0.71 -11.41
N PRO A 71 23.28 0.15 -11.88
CA PRO A 71 23.73 1.32 -11.13
C PRO A 71 22.64 2.41 -11.14
N LEU A 72 21.61 2.21 -10.33
CA LEU A 72 20.54 3.17 -10.12
C LEU A 72 20.94 4.21 -9.06
N ARG A 73 20.65 5.48 -9.33
CA ARG A 73 20.84 6.54 -8.32
C ARG A 73 19.72 6.46 -7.31
N LEU A 74 19.94 7.07 -6.15
CA LEU A 74 18.97 7.10 -5.06
C LEU A 74 17.59 7.64 -5.49
N LYS A 75 17.56 8.67 -6.34
CA LYS A 75 16.30 9.21 -6.90
C LYS A 75 15.57 8.21 -7.79
N ASP A 76 16.29 7.35 -8.49
CA ASP A 76 15.70 6.39 -9.42
C ASP A 76 14.94 5.31 -8.60
N TRP A 77 15.49 4.91 -7.44
CA TRP A 77 14.79 4.05 -6.47
C TRP A 77 13.54 4.69 -5.86
N ALA A 78 13.60 5.98 -5.51
CA ALA A 78 12.44 6.71 -5.02
C ALA A 78 11.32 6.80 -6.08
N ILE A 79 11.69 7.01 -7.36
CA ILE A 79 10.75 6.99 -8.48
C ILE A 79 10.15 5.60 -8.68
N LEU A 80 10.95 4.53 -8.64
CA LEU A 80 10.43 3.17 -8.73
C LEU A 80 9.46 2.86 -7.58
N GLY A 81 9.73 3.37 -6.37
CA GLY A 81 8.81 3.29 -5.23
C GLY A 81 7.51 4.02 -5.48
N LEU A 82 7.57 5.25 -5.98
CA LEU A 82 6.38 6.02 -6.39
C LEU A 82 5.53 5.25 -7.42
N ILE A 83 6.17 4.64 -8.42
CA ILE A 83 5.52 3.84 -9.46
C ILE A 83 4.88 2.56 -8.89
N ALA A 84 5.55 1.88 -7.95
CA ALA A 84 4.96 0.74 -7.25
C ALA A 84 3.72 1.15 -6.44
N GLY A 85 3.79 2.27 -5.72
CA GLY A 85 2.65 2.83 -4.99
C GLY A 85 1.49 3.23 -5.89
N LEU A 86 1.77 3.75 -7.10
CA LEU A 86 0.77 4.03 -8.11
C LEU A 86 0.08 2.75 -8.61
N GLY A 87 0.84 1.70 -8.93
CA GLY A 87 0.28 0.42 -9.33
C GLY A 87 -0.61 -0.18 -8.25
N PHE A 88 -0.15 -0.14 -7.00
CA PHE A 88 -0.92 -0.57 -5.83
C PHE A 88 -2.25 0.19 -5.71
N LYS A 89 -2.18 1.54 -5.70
CA LYS A 89 -3.34 2.42 -5.57
C LYS A 89 -4.39 2.13 -6.64
N LEU A 90 -3.96 2.01 -7.90
CA LEU A 90 -4.88 1.80 -9.02
C LEU A 90 -5.62 0.46 -8.91
N LEU A 91 -4.90 -0.62 -8.55
CA LEU A 91 -5.57 -1.91 -8.38
C LEU A 91 -6.46 -1.94 -7.15
N GLU A 92 -6.00 -1.39 -6.03
CA GLU A 92 -6.78 -1.27 -4.81
C GLU A 92 -8.10 -0.52 -5.08
N ASP A 93 -8.04 0.67 -5.70
CA ASP A 93 -9.23 1.44 -6.04
C ASP A 93 -10.17 0.68 -6.98
N ALA A 94 -9.62 -0.03 -7.98
CA ALA A 94 -10.43 -0.84 -8.88
C ALA A 94 -11.15 -1.98 -8.14
N LEU A 95 -10.46 -2.66 -7.21
CA LEU A 95 -11.04 -3.72 -6.38
C LEU A 95 -12.15 -3.18 -5.48
N TYR A 96 -11.91 -2.03 -4.83
CA TYR A 96 -12.92 -1.39 -3.98
C TYR A 96 -14.13 -0.93 -4.79
N VAL A 97 -13.95 -0.28 -5.94
CA VAL A 97 -15.04 0.12 -6.83
C VAL A 97 -15.88 -1.08 -7.24
N PHE A 98 -15.23 -2.18 -7.62
CA PHE A 98 -15.90 -3.43 -7.98
C PHE A 98 -16.69 -4.03 -6.79
N LEU A 99 -16.10 -4.04 -5.60
CA LEU A 99 -16.76 -4.52 -4.38
C LEU A 99 -17.97 -3.65 -3.99
N TYR A 100 -17.80 -2.32 -3.93
CA TYR A 100 -18.88 -1.39 -3.58
C TYR A 100 -20.05 -1.42 -4.56
N PHE A 101 -19.76 -1.55 -5.87
CA PHE A 101 -20.79 -1.71 -6.89
C PHE A 101 -21.65 -2.95 -6.67
N ASN A 102 -21.02 -4.09 -6.33
CA ASN A 102 -21.71 -5.36 -6.17
C ASN A 102 -22.41 -5.52 -4.82
N MET A 103 -21.94 -4.86 -3.75
CA MET A 103 -22.36 -5.21 -2.40
C MET A 103 -23.59 -4.46 -1.87
N THR A 104 -23.87 -3.19 -2.19
CA THR A 104 -25.08 -2.54 -1.61
C THR A 104 -25.55 -1.21 -2.21
N TYR A 105 -24.73 -0.43 -2.91
CA TYR A 105 -25.04 1.01 -3.12
C TYR A 105 -25.34 1.44 -4.56
N GLY A 106 -25.33 0.51 -5.53
CA GLY A 106 -25.54 0.85 -6.94
C GLY A 106 -24.52 1.87 -7.47
N ALA A 107 -24.91 2.62 -8.51
CA ALA A 107 -24.04 3.59 -9.16
C ALA A 107 -23.63 4.78 -8.24
N ASP A 108 -24.48 5.16 -7.28
CA ASP A 108 -24.27 6.34 -6.44
C ASP A 108 -23.22 6.11 -5.34
N GLY A 109 -23.23 4.95 -4.67
CA GLY A 109 -22.16 4.64 -3.71
C GLY A 109 -20.83 4.31 -4.36
N MET A 110 -20.85 3.83 -5.61
CA MET A 110 -19.64 3.72 -6.44
C MET A 110 -19.01 5.09 -6.68
N LEU A 111 -19.83 6.10 -7.04
CA LEU A 111 -19.35 7.46 -7.30
C LEU A 111 -18.79 8.12 -6.04
N ALA A 112 -19.51 8.00 -4.91
CA ALA A 112 -19.07 8.53 -3.62
C ALA A 112 -17.76 7.86 -3.13
N GLY A 113 -17.68 6.53 -3.23
CA GLY A 113 -16.48 5.77 -2.87
C GLY A 113 -15.28 6.13 -3.75
N ALA A 114 -15.48 6.27 -5.06
CA ALA A 114 -14.42 6.70 -5.97
C ALA A 114 -13.91 8.12 -5.65
N LEU A 115 -14.81 9.06 -5.35
CA LEU A 115 -14.42 10.45 -5.04
C LEU A 115 -13.60 10.57 -3.76
N ILE A 116 -13.96 9.86 -2.69
CA ILE A 116 -13.21 9.88 -1.42
C ILE A 116 -11.80 9.32 -1.61
N ARG A 117 -11.64 8.26 -2.41
CA ARG A 117 -10.35 7.57 -2.58
C ARG A 117 -9.36 8.30 -3.48
N VAL A 118 -9.79 9.24 -4.32
CA VAL A 118 -8.91 10.05 -5.18
C VAL A 118 -8.12 11.11 -4.40
N HIS A 119 -8.58 11.52 -3.22
CA HIS A 119 -8.08 12.74 -2.56
C HIS A 119 -6.74 12.61 -1.83
N PHE A 120 -6.23 11.39 -1.58
CA PHE A 120 -5.01 11.23 -0.79
C PHE A 120 -4.01 10.25 -1.43
N PRO A 121 -2.87 10.75 -1.94
CA PRO A 121 -1.83 9.91 -2.55
C PRO A 121 -0.93 9.25 -1.48
N VAL A 122 -1.49 8.78 -0.36
CA VAL A 122 -0.72 8.24 0.77
C VAL A 122 0.14 7.06 0.35
N HIS A 123 -0.40 6.13 -0.43
CA HIS A 123 0.34 4.96 -0.90
C HIS A 123 1.52 5.35 -1.80
N LEU A 124 1.38 6.41 -2.61
CA LEU A 124 2.46 6.91 -3.45
C LEU A 124 3.58 7.50 -2.58
N LEU A 125 3.23 8.30 -1.56
CA LEU A 125 4.20 8.90 -0.64
C LEU A 125 4.91 7.83 0.21
N ALA A 126 4.17 6.91 0.81
CA ALA A 126 4.73 5.83 1.62
C ALA A 126 5.64 4.92 0.77
N SER A 127 5.21 4.55 -0.43
CA SER A 127 6.02 3.71 -1.34
C SER A 127 7.26 4.45 -1.87
N LEU A 128 7.19 5.77 -2.07
CA LEU A 128 8.37 6.58 -2.40
C LEU A 128 9.41 6.50 -1.28
N VAL A 129 8.99 6.63 -0.02
CA VAL A 129 9.88 6.52 1.16
C VAL A 129 10.49 5.12 1.24
N ALA A 130 9.68 4.07 1.07
CA ALA A 130 10.17 2.68 1.06
C ALA A 130 11.19 2.44 -0.09
N GLY A 131 10.91 2.96 -1.29
CA GLY A 131 11.83 2.91 -2.43
C GLY A 131 13.15 3.64 -2.17
N PHE A 132 13.09 4.83 -1.57
CA PHE A 132 14.28 5.56 -1.11
C PHE A 132 15.11 4.73 -0.11
N GLY A 133 14.44 4.00 0.79
CA GLY A 133 15.06 3.04 1.71
C GLY A 133 15.82 1.91 1.01
N ILE A 134 15.25 1.32 -0.05
CA ILE A 134 15.95 0.33 -0.88
C ILE A 134 17.17 0.96 -1.55
N GLY A 135 17.06 2.19 -2.05
CA GLY A 135 18.19 2.89 -2.63
C GLY A 135 19.33 3.13 -1.64
N LEU A 136 19.01 3.53 -0.40
CA LEU A 136 20.01 3.66 0.67
C LEU A 136 20.65 2.31 1.02
N TRP A 137 19.86 1.24 1.10
CA TRP A 137 20.39 -0.10 1.31
C TRP A 137 21.32 -0.52 0.16
N HIS A 138 20.93 -0.24 -1.08
CA HIS A 138 21.73 -0.58 -2.25
C HIS A 138 23.08 0.13 -2.27
N GLN A 139 23.12 1.42 -1.93
CA GLN A 139 24.35 2.21 -1.95
C GLN A 139 25.27 1.96 -0.75
N THR A 140 24.70 1.72 0.43
CA THR A 140 25.47 1.59 1.68
C THR A 140 25.72 0.15 2.10
N HIS A 141 25.02 -0.80 1.49
CA HIS A 141 24.92 -2.21 1.90
C HIS A 141 24.40 -2.41 3.33
N ARG A 142 23.72 -1.41 3.93
CA ARG A 142 23.16 -1.51 5.28
C ARG A 142 21.64 -1.61 5.26
N ILE A 143 21.12 -2.82 5.47
CA ILE A 143 19.67 -3.12 5.49
C ILE A 143 18.88 -2.29 6.51
N ARG A 144 19.53 -1.81 7.59
CA ARG A 144 18.90 -0.95 8.59
C ARG A 144 18.29 0.33 8.02
N TYR A 145 18.82 0.87 6.91
CA TYR A 145 18.25 2.06 6.29
C TYR A 145 16.95 1.73 5.55
N PHE A 146 16.88 0.56 4.91
CA PHE A 146 15.62 0.07 4.36
C PHE A 146 14.60 -0.16 5.47
N ALA A 147 14.97 -0.85 6.55
CA ALA A 147 14.08 -1.09 7.68
C ALA A 147 13.56 0.22 8.30
N LEU A 148 14.43 1.22 8.50
CA LEU A 148 14.03 2.53 9.02
C LEU A 148 13.04 3.24 8.10
N MET A 149 13.32 3.31 6.79
CA MET A 149 12.44 3.97 5.83
C MET A 149 11.13 3.21 5.65
N LEU A 150 11.14 1.88 5.71
CA LEU A 150 9.93 1.07 5.70
C LEU A 150 9.07 1.35 6.94
N SER A 151 9.66 1.46 8.13
CA SER A 151 8.94 1.84 9.34
C SER A 151 8.31 3.24 9.23
N ILE A 152 9.00 4.19 8.58
CA ILE A 152 8.46 5.54 8.32
C ILE A 152 7.30 5.46 7.33
N ALA A 153 7.41 4.67 6.25
CA ALA A 153 6.33 4.47 5.28
C ALA A 153 5.07 3.89 5.95
N ILE A 154 5.25 2.85 6.80
CA ILE A 154 4.18 2.26 7.60
C ILE A 154 3.55 3.31 8.52
N ALA A 155 4.36 4.12 9.21
CA ALA A 155 3.86 5.15 10.12
C ALA A 155 3.07 6.24 9.40
N ILE A 156 3.50 6.68 8.22
CA ILE A 156 2.76 7.65 7.38
C ILE A 156 1.40 7.08 6.99
N HIS A 157 1.38 5.83 6.52
CA HIS A 157 0.14 5.18 6.10
C HIS A 157 -0.79 4.92 7.29
N ALA A 158 -0.28 4.42 8.41
CA ALA A 158 -1.02 4.26 9.66
C ALA A 158 -1.62 5.57 10.17
N ALA A 159 -0.86 6.67 10.15
CA ALA A 159 -1.34 7.98 10.58
C ALA A 159 -2.48 8.48 9.69
N PHE A 160 -2.40 8.25 8.38
CA PHE A 160 -3.49 8.55 7.47
C PHE A 160 -4.74 7.72 7.80
N ASN A 161 -4.61 6.41 7.92
CA ASN A 161 -5.74 5.53 8.25
C ASN A 161 -6.38 5.90 9.59
N LEU A 162 -5.57 6.28 10.58
CA LEU A 162 -6.06 6.79 11.86
C LEU A 162 -6.84 8.09 11.69
N SER A 163 -6.32 9.05 10.92
CA SER A 163 -6.99 10.33 10.68
C SER A 163 -8.36 10.16 10.01
N VAL A 164 -8.48 9.23 9.06
CA VAL A 164 -9.74 8.92 8.39
C VAL A 164 -10.70 8.15 9.32
N SER A 165 -10.17 7.35 10.25
CA SER A 165 -10.99 6.56 11.18
C SER A 165 -11.62 7.37 12.32
N ILE A 166 -11.17 8.60 12.57
CA ILE A 166 -11.67 9.47 13.65
C ILE A 166 -12.67 10.53 13.13
N ILE A 167 -12.82 10.65 11.79
CA ILE A 167 -13.76 11.55 11.12
C ILE A 167 -15.04 10.78 10.80
#